data_AF-A0A939BHK7-F1
#
_entry.id   AF-A0A939BHK7-F1
#
_cell.length_a   1.000
_cell.length_b   1.000
_cell.length_c   1.000
_cell.angle_alpha   90.00
_cell.angle_beta   90.00
_cell.angle_gamma   90.00
#
_symmetry.space_group_name_H-M   'P 1'
#
loop_
_entity.id
_entity.type
_entity.pdbx_description
1 polymer ?
#
loop_
_entity_poly.entity_id
_entity_poly.type
_entity_poly.pdbx_seq_one_letter_code
_entity_poly.pdbx_strand_id
1 'polypeptide(L)' 'MGKTGRRTGAGCRGRRKKDVLERCVLCGRLTPVKRDSHIAGRRYYVEGAGQLCGRCYYDVYQTG' A
#
# COMPACT_ATOMS: atom_id res chain seq x y z
N MET A 1 -9.56 51.64 -18.49
CA MET A 1 -10.88 51.33 -17.86
C MET A 1 -11.34 49.98 -18.40
N GLY A 2 -11.64 48.91 -17.68
CA GLY A 2 -11.60 48.59 -16.27
C GLY A 2 -11.97 47.09 -16.08
N LYS A 3 -11.90 46.66 -14.82
CA LYS A 3 -12.58 45.49 -14.21
C LYS A 3 -11.95 44.11 -14.54
N THR A 4 -11.02 43.58 -13.76
CA THR A 4 -11.14 42.91 -12.43
C THR A 4 -11.96 41.60 -12.40
N GLY A 5 -11.30 40.51 -11.99
CA GLY A 5 -11.92 39.35 -11.32
C GLY A 5 -12.52 38.30 -12.27
N ARG A 6 -12.53 37.00 -11.94
CA ARG A 6 -12.49 36.33 -10.64
C ARG A 6 -11.83 34.95 -10.75
N ARG A 7 -11.15 34.60 -9.67
CA ARG A 7 -10.85 33.25 -9.18
C ARG A 7 -12.11 32.36 -9.21
N THR A 8 -11.93 31.03 -9.27
CA THR A 8 -12.60 29.93 -8.49
C THR A 8 -12.79 28.71 -9.41
N GLY A 9 -12.05 27.59 -9.24
CA GLY A 9 -12.37 26.45 -8.36
C GLY A 9 -12.64 25.21 -9.25
N ALA A 10 -12.36 23.96 -8.93
CA ALA A 10 -11.93 23.30 -7.71
C ALA A 10 -11.13 22.03 -8.11
N GLY A 11 -9.85 21.98 -7.78
CA GLY A 11 -9.07 20.74 -7.87
C GLY A 11 -9.38 19.87 -6.67
N CYS A 12 -10.44 19.06 -6.72
CA CYS A 12 -10.75 18.03 -5.72
C CYS A 12 -9.77 16.86 -5.84
N ARG A 13 -8.46 17.10 -5.66
CA ARG A 13 -7.46 16.03 -5.66
C ARG A 13 -7.53 15.29 -4.33
N GLY A 14 -8.41 14.30 -4.28
CA GLY A 14 -8.51 13.31 -3.21
C GLY A 14 -7.14 12.70 -2.91
N ARG A 15 -6.78 12.69 -1.62
CA ARG A 15 -5.52 12.17 -1.09
C ARG A 15 -5.24 10.75 -1.60
N ARG A 16 -4.03 10.49 -2.14
CA ARG A 16 -3.57 9.13 -2.44
C ARG A 16 -3.35 8.35 -1.13
N LYS A 17 -4.35 7.59 -0.67
CA LYS A 17 -4.18 6.59 0.41
C LYS A 17 -3.48 5.33 -0.13
N LYS A 18 -2.23 5.43 -0.61
CA LYS A 18 -1.45 4.27 -1.10
C LYS A 18 -0.33 3.83 -0.16
N ASP A 19 0.03 4.65 0.84
CA ASP A 19 1.15 4.39 1.74
C ASP A 19 0.77 3.66 3.03
N VAL A 20 -0.52 3.34 3.19
CA VAL A 20 -1.05 2.63 4.38
C VAL A 20 -0.85 1.11 4.26
N LEU A 21 -0.63 0.61 3.05
CA LEU A 21 -0.50 -0.82 2.76
C LEU A 21 0.96 -1.24 2.67
N GLU A 22 1.22 -2.46 3.14
CA GLU A 22 2.51 -3.11 3.04
C GLU A 22 2.82 -3.57 1.63
N ARG A 23 4.11 -3.65 1.32
CA ARG A 23 4.61 -4.16 0.05
C ARG A 23 5.29 -5.50 0.27
N CYS A 24 5.15 -6.38 -0.72
CA CYS A 24 5.87 -7.65 -0.74
C CYS A 24 7.38 -7.38 -0.77
N VAL A 25 8.14 -7.94 0.17
CA VAL A 25 9.59 -7.75 0.21
C VAL A 25 10.34 -8.39 -0.96
N LEU A 26 9.74 -9.39 -1.62
CA LEU A 26 10.33 -10.06 -2.79
C LEU A 26 10.02 -9.37 -4.13
N CYS A 27 8.76 -8.99 -4.36
CA CYS A 27 8.33 -8.45 -5.66
C CYS A 27 7.84 -7.01 -5.63
N GLY A 28 7.81 -6.36 -4.46
CA GLY A 28 7.42 -4.96 -4.30
C GLY A 28 5.93 -4.66 -4.45
N ARG A 29 5.08 -5.65 -4.80
CA ARG A 29 3.63 -5.42 -5.00
C ARG A 29 2.94 -5.01 -3.71
N LEU A 30 1.94 -4.15 -3.82
CA LEU A 30 1.05 -3.83 -2.71
C LEU A 30 0.28 -5.08 -2.27
N THR A 31 0.24 -5.27 -0.96
CA THR A 31 -0.54 -6.31 -0.29
C THR A 31 -1.77 -5.68 0.36
N PRO A 32 -2.84 -6.45 0.64
CA PRO A 32 -4.00 -5.93 1.37
C PRO A 32 -3.72 -5.69 2.87
N VAL A 33 -2.50 -5.95 3.33
CA VAL A 33 -2.11 -5.79 4.73
C VAL A 33 -1.75 -4.34 5.01
N LYS A 34 -2.32 -3.76 6.07
CA LYS A 34 -1.99 -2.40 6.51
C LYS A 34 -0.70 -2.40 7.33
N ARG A 35 0.12 -1.36 7.16
CA ARG A 35 1.35 -1.12 7.93
C ARG A 35 1.09 -1.03 9.43
N ASP A 36 -0.03 -0.43 9.83
CA ASP A 36 -0.43 -0.28 11.23
C ASP A 36 -1.13 -1.51 11.84
N SER A 37 -1.37 -2.58 11.08
CA SER A 37 -2.06 -3.77 11.60
C SER A 37 -1.17 -4.55 12.58
N HIS A 38 -1.71 -5.18 13.62
CA HIS A 38 -0.88 -6.07 14.45
C HIS A 38 -0.35 -7.26 13.64
N ILE A 39 0.88 -7.72 13.95
CA ILE A 39 1.59 -8.77 13.21
C ILE A 39 0.96 -10.15 13.40
N ALA A 40 0.43 -10.44 14.59
CA ALA A 40 -0.06 -11.77 15.00
C ALA A 40 -1.15 -12.38 14.11
N GLY A 41 -1.86 -11.57 13.32
CA GLY A 41 -2.93 -12.03 12.40
C GLY A 41 -2.63 -11.83 10.91
N ARG A 42 -1.40 -11.44 10.55
CA ARG A 42 -1.06 -11.12 9.16
C ARG A 42 -0.76 -12.40 8.38
N ARG A 43 -1.58 -12.69 7.37
CA ARG A 43 -1.28 -13.76 6.41
C ARG A 43 -0.01 -13.42 5.64
N TYR A 44 0.85 -14.42 5.45
CA TYR A 44 2.07 -14.31 4.65
C TYR A 44 3.10 -13.30 5.19
N TYR A 45 3.01 -12.95 6.48
CA TYR A 45 4.07 -12.23 7.16
C TYR A 45 5.11 -13.23 7.65
N VAL A 46 6.38 -12.93 7.41
CA VAL A 46 7.50 -13.75 7.86
C VAL A 46 8.29 -12.94 8.88
N GLU A 47 8.39 -13.45 10.10
CA GLU A 47 9.15 -12.78 11.16
C GLU A 47 10.61 -12.59 10.73
N GLY A 48 11.15 -11.39 10.91
CA GLY A 48 12.50 -11.01 10.49
C GLY A 48 12.66 -10.68 9.00
N ALA A 49 11.78 -11.16 8.11
CA ALA A 49 11.85 -10.86 6.67
C ALA A 49 10.83 -9.81 6.21
N GLY A 50 9.67 -9.74 6.85
CA GLY A 50 8.60 -8.77 6.55
C GLY A 50 7.41 -9.38 5.80
N GLN A 51 6.61 -8.53 5.17
CA GLN A 51 5.37 -8.94 4.50
C GLN A 51 5.64 -9.51 3.10
N LEU A 52 5.05 -10.67 2.78
CA LEU A 52 5.01 -11.23 1.43
C LEU A 52 3.61 -11.14 0.83
N CYS A 53 3.54 -11.20 -0.50
CA CYS A 53 2.29 -11.52 -1.19
C CYS A 53 2.08 -13.04 -1.22
N GLY A 54 0.83 -13.49 -1.34
CA GLY A 54 0.51 -14.92 -1.37
C GLY A 54 1.32 -15.69 -2.40
N ARG A 55 1.47 -15.16 -3.63
CA ARG A 55 2.27 -15.82 -4.69
C ARG A 55 3.71 -16.09 -4.25
N CYS A 56 4.42 -15.06 -3.77
CA CYS A 56 5.81 -15.21 -3.34
C CYS A 56 5.92 -16.09 -2.08
N TYR A 57 4.92 -16.06 -1.21
CA TYR A 57 4.90 -16.95 -0.05
C TYR A 57 4.79 -18.43 -0.47
N TYR A 58 3.86 -18.77 -1.37
CA TYR A 58 3.73 -20.14 -1.88
C TYR A 58 4.96 -20.58 -2.65
N ASP A 59 5.57 -19.69 -3.45
CA ASP A 59 6.80 -19.98 -4.19
C ASP A 59 7.95 -20.40 -3.26
N VAL A 60 8.10 -19.72 -2.11
CA VAL A 60 9.16 -19.98 -1.12
C VAL A 60 8.85 -21.16 -0.20
N TYR A 61 7.60 -21.31 0.26
CA TYR A 61 7.24 -22.25 1.34
C TYR A 61 6.45 -23.49 0.91
N GLN A 62 5.83 -23.48 -0.28
CA GLN A 62 4.95 -24.57 -0.74
C GLN A 62 5.58 -25.40 -1.88
N THR A 63 6.66 -24.91 -2.49
CA THR A 63 7.35 -25.60 -3.59
C THR A 63 8.43 -26.59 -3.08
N GLY A 64 8.31 -27.04 -1.83
CA GLY A 64 9.20 -28.03 -1.20
C GLY A 64 8.57 -29.41 -1.16
#